data_AF-A0A1G8EBW7-F1
#
_entry.id   AF-A0A1G8EBW7-F1
#
_cell.length_a   1.000
_cell.length_b   1.000
_cell.length_c   1.000
_cell.angle_alpha   90.00
_cell.angle_beta   90.00
_cell.angle_gamma   90.00
#
_symmetry.space_group_name_H-M   'P 1'
#
loop_
_entity.id
_entity.type
_entity.pdbx_description
1 polymer ?
#
loop_
_entity_poly.entity_id
_entity_poly.type
_entity_poly.pdbx_seq_one_letter_code
_entity_poly.pdbx_strand_id
1 'polypeptide(L)'
;MVSDRLTSKTKEYLSKNFTSDFIKASLQTAYDILKQYYKVFSIEEVGEEQSKPTSEFVQVNNEQGNLTPQVRTLIISYLSTFKFTENDILSLTIAYVNSMSYDKAAVCLIDNNDEGNIQELYEVLIEKRVSAELPTYLKVVLVESMAMFCAEFDISRGLLDNEYFIDLLPVYCTFNNCN
;
A
#
# COMPACT_ATOMS: atom_id res chain seq x y z
N MET A 1 -17.98 14.34 6.98
CA MET A 1 -19.08 14.81 6.10
C MET A 1 -18.66 15.09 4.65
N VAL A 2 -17.51 15.71 4.37
CA VAL A 2 -17.02 15.86 2.97
C VAL A 2 -16.37 14.57 2.45
N SER A 3 -15.51 13.94 3.27
CA SER A 3 -14.87 12.64 3.00
C SER A 3 -15.88 11.54 2.62
N ASP A 4 -16.91 11.29 3.44
CA ASP A 4 -17.92 10.24 3.18
C ASP A 4 -18.66 10.40 1.84
N ARG A 5 -18.89 11.65 1.41
CA ARG A 5 -19.56 11.97 0.14
C ARG A 5 -18.65 11.78 -1.06
N LEU A 6 -17.35 12.07 -0.92
CA LEU A 6 -16.38 11.85 -2.00
C LEU A 6 -16.20 10.34 -2.23
N THR A 7 -16.02 9.56 -1.15
CA THR A 7 -15.87 8.10 -1.21
C THR A 7 -17.08 7.42 -1.85
N SER A 8 -18.30 7.85 -1.50
CA SER A 8 -19.55 7.34 -2.07
C SER A 8 -19.64 7.61 -3.58
N LYS A 9 -19.33 8.82 -4.03
CA LYS A 9 -19.38 9.20 -5.45
C LYS A 9 -18.28 8.53 -6.29
N THR A 10 -17.08 8.36 -5.75
CA THR A 10 -15.98 7.71 -6.47
C THR A 10 -16.25 6.20 -6.65
N LYS A 11 -16.83 5.53 -5.65
CA LYS A 11 -17.27 4.12 -5.78
C LYS A 11 -18.42 3.96 -6.78
N GLU A 12 -19.37 4.88 -6.78
CA GLU A 12 -20.44 4.93 -7.77
C GLU A 12 -19.88 5.14 -9.18
N TYR A 13 -18.88 6.01 -9.34
CA TYR A 13 -18.18 6.21 -10.61
C TYR A 13 -17.47 4.94 -11.08
N LEU A 14 -16.73 4.26 -10.19
CA LEU A 14 -16.06 3.00 -10.52
C LEU A 14 -17.07 1.94 -11.01
N SER A 15 -18.18 1.78 -10.28
CA SER A 15 -19.22 0.80 -10.61
C SER A 15 -19.96 1.12 -11.93
N LYS A 16 -20.00 2.40 -12.32
CA LYS A 16 -20.61 2.85 -13.57
C LYS A 16 -19.69 2.71 -14.79
N ASN A 17 -18.39 2.83 -14.60
CA ASN A 17 -17.41 2.92 -15.71
C ASN A 17 -16.54 1.66 -15.86
N PHE A 18 -16.47 0.80 -14.85
CA PHE A 18 -15.71 -0.45 -14.87
C PHE A 18 -16.61 -1.63 -14.56
N THR A 19 -16.34 -2.78 -15.19
CA THR A 19 -17.08 -4.01 -14.91
C THR A 19 -16.69 -4.56 -13.54
N SER A 20 -17.60 -5.31 -12.92
CA SER A 20 -17.31 -5.99 -11.65
C SER A 20 -16.11 -6.93 -11.75
N ASP A 21 -15.96 -7.63 -12.88
CA ASP A 21 -14.82 -8.52 -13.11
C ASP A 21 -13.50 -7.76 -13.23
N PHE A 22 -13.50 -6.60 -13.89
CA PHE A 22 -12.32 -5.74 -13.95
C PHE A 22 -11.94 -5.22 -12.57
N ILE A 23 -12.92 -4.75 -11.78
CA ILE A 23 -12.66 -4.30 -10.40
C ILE A 23 -12.05 -5.43 -9.57
N LYS A 24 -12.61 -6.65 -9.63
CA LYS A 24 -12.04 -7.82 -8.92
C LYS A 24 -10.62 -8.15 -9.37
N ALA A 25 -10.36 -8.12 -10.68
CA ALA A 25 -9.02 -8.34 -11.22
C ALA A 25 -8.03 -7.27 -10.72
N SER A 26 -8.43 -5.99 -10.71
CA SER A 26 -7.62 -4.90 -10.16
C SER A 26 -7.31 -5.06 -8.67
N LEU A 27 -8.27 -5.52 -7.87
CA LEU A 27 -8.03 -5.82 -6.46
C LEU A 27 -6.98 -6.94 -6.29
N GLN A 28 -7.07 -7.99 -7.10
CA GLN A 28 -6.10 -9.09 -7.08
C GLN A 28 -4.70 -8.61 -7.52
N THR A 29 -4.61 -7.83 -8.59
CA THR A 29 -3.35 -7.25 -9.05
C THR A 29 -2.71 -6.36 -7.98
N ALA A 30 -3.50 -5.50 -7.32
CA ALA A 30 -3.01 -4.67 -6.23
C ALA A 30 -2.49 -5.50 -5.05
N TYR A 31 -3.20 -6.57 -4.70
CA TYR A 31 -2.76 -7.53 -3.69
C TYR A 31 -1.42 -8.18 -4.06
N ASP A 32 -1.26 -8.64 -5.31
CA ASP A 32 -0.04 -9.30 -5.77
C ASP A 32 1.15 -8.33 -5.76
N ILE A 33 0.94 -7.07 -6.15
CA ILE A 33 1.95 -5.99 -6.07
C ILE A 33 2.39 -5.78 -4.61
N LEU A 34 1.44 -5.61 -3.69
CA LEU A 34 1.75 -5.38 -2.28
C LEU A 34 2.45 -6.58 -1.63
N LYS A 35 2.02 -7.79 -1.96
CA LYS A 35 2.65 -9.01 -1.47
C LYS A 35 4.11 -9.11 -1.91
N GLN A 36 4.39 -8.81 -3.18
CA GLN A 36 5.75 -8.77 -3.68
C GLN A 36 6.56 -7.67 -2.99
N TYR A 37 5.97 -6.49 -2.82
CA TYR A 37 6.56 -5.33 -2.17
C TYR A 37 6.96 -5.64 -0.72
N TYR A 38 6.06 -6.20 0.10
CA TYR A 38 6.36 -6.59 1.48
C TYR A 38 7.34 -7.76 1.56
N LYS A 39 7.16 -8.80 0.73
CA LYS A 39 8.06 -9.96 0.76
C LYS A 39 9.51 -9.57 0.48
N VAL A 40 9.75 -8.84 -0.61
CA VAL A 40 11.10 -8.48 -1.04
C VAL A 40 11.72 -7.46 -0.09
N PHE A 41 10.92 -6.55 0.50
CA PHE A 41 11.43 -5.61 1.48
C PHE A 41 11.81 -6.31 2.79
N SER A 42 11.01 -7.28 3.23
CA SER A 42 11.13 -7.83 4.57
C SER A 42 12.08 -9.02 4.67
N ILE A 43 12.17 -9.86 3.63
CA ILE A 43 12.86 -11.15 3.71
C ILE A 43 13.99 -11.25 2.69
N GLU A 44 15.17 -11.65 3.17
CA GLU A 44 16.28 -12.16 2.38
C GLU A 44 16.30 -13.69 2.50
N GLU A 45 16.11 -14.40 1.37
CA GLU A 45 16.20 -15.86 1.31
C GLU A 45 17.67 -16.30 1.43
N VAL A 46 17.99 -17.13 2.43
CA VAL A 46 19.36 -17.61 2.71
C VAL A 46 19.53 -19.08 2.29
N GLY A 47 18.43 -19.82 2.18
CA GLY A 47 18.37 -21.21 1.70
C GLY A 47 16.91 -21.66 1.51
N GLU A 48 16.69 -22.93 1.14
CA GLU A 48 15.35 -23.46 0.78
C GLU A 48 14.32 -23.37 1.92
N GLU A 49 14.75 -23.40 3.18
CA GLU A 49 13.87 -23.35 4.36
C GLU A 49 14.17 -22.18 5.30
N GLN A 50 15.13 -21.31 4.95
CA GLN A 50 15.63 -20.28 5.86
C GLN A 50 15.60 -18.89 5.21
N SER A 51 15.01 -17.97 5.97
CA SER A 51 14.84 -16.57 5.63
C SER A 51 15.32 -15.73 6.80
N LYS A 52 15.98 -14.61 6.52
CA LYS A 52 16.35 -13.61 7.53
C LYS A 52 15.75 -12.25 7.13
N PRO A 53 15.51 -11.34 8.09
CA PRO A 53 15.06 -10.01 7.74
C PRO A 53 16.13 -9.25 6.95
N THR A 54 15.71 -8.42 5.99
CA THR A 54 16.63 -7.52 5.29
C THR A 54 17.16 -6.42 6.23
N SER A 55 18.25 -5.76 5.86
CA SER A 55 18.78 -4.61 6.61
C SER A 55 17.79 -3.43 6.67
N GLU A 56 17.03 -3.23 5.61
CA GLU A 56 16.04 -2.18 5.46
C GLU A 56 14.86 -2.43 6.39
N PHE A 57 14.37 -3.66 6.42
CA PHE A 57 13.31 -4.07 7.33
C PHE A 57 13.70 -3.88 8.79
N VAL A 58 14.90 -4.32 9.18
CA VAL A 58 15.40 -4.14 10.55
C VAL A 58 15.43 -2.66 10.93
N GLN A 59 15.91 -1.79 10.03
CA GLN A 59 15.95 -0.36 10.29
C GLN A 59 14.56 0.24 10.48
N VAL A 60 13.60 -0.11 9.63
CA VAL A 60 12.22 0.40 9.76
C VAL A 60 11.53 -0.19 11.00
N ASN A 61 11.72 -1.47 11.29
CA ASN A 61 11.15 -2.13 12.47
C ASN A 61 11.67 -1.50 13.78
N ASN A 62 12.96 -1.17 13.85
CA ASN A 62 13.54 -0.52 15.04
C ASN A 62 12.92 0.85 15.35
N GLU A 63 12.31 1.49 14.35
CA GLU A 63 11.61 2.76 14.51
C GLU A 63 10.14 2.57 14.96
N GLN A 64 9.68 1.32 15.07
CA GLN A 64 8.40 0.93 15.69
C GLN A 64 7.19 1.69 15.11
N GLY A 65 7.16 1.84 13.79
CA GLY A 65 6.09 2.53 13.07
C GLY A 65 6.26 4.06 12.98
N ASN A 66 7.31 4.64 13.59
CA ASN A 66 7.59 6.06 13.46
C ASN A 66 8.15 6.39 12.07
N LEU A 67 7.42 7.22 11.32
CA LEU A 67 7.82 7.67 9.99
C LEU A 67 8.81 8.85 10.05
N THR A 68 10.00 8.59 10.58
CA THR A 68 11.12 9.54 10.57
C THR A 68 11.52 9.89 9.13
N PRO A 69 12.19 11.05 8.89
CA PRO A 69 12.71 11.38 7.58
C PRO A 69 13.59 10.28 6.97
N GLN A 70 14.36 9.58 7.82
CA GLN A 70 15.20 8.45 7.43
C GLN A 70 14.35 7.27 6.96
N VAL A 71 13.35 6.84 7.74
CA VAL A 71 12.42 5.76 7.36
C VAL A 71 11.69 6.09 6.07
N ARG A 72 11.16 7.31 5.94
CA ARG A 72 10.48 7.76 4.71
C ARG A 72 11.42 7.67 3.51
N THR A 73 12.64 8.18 3.64
CA THR A 73 13.65 8.15 2.57
C THR A 73 14.00 6.71 2.17
N LEU A 74 14.16 5.83 3.14
CA LEU A 74 14.51 4.43 2.92
C LEU A 74 13.40 3.68 2.16
N ILE A 75 12.15 3.83 2.61
CA ILE A 75 11.00 3.19 1.96
C ILE A 75 10.73 3.78 0.56
N ILE A 76 10.87 5.11 0.38
CA ILE A 76 10.76 5.76 -0.94
C ILE A 76 11.86 5.28 -1.88
N SER A 77 13.10 5.18 -1.40
CA SER A 77 14.22 4.68 -2.21
C SER A 77 13.97 3.24 -2.66
N TYR A 78 13.43 2.41 -1.77
CA TYR A 78 13.02 1.06 -2.11
C TYR A 78 11.87 1.02 -3.13
N LEU A 79 10.81 1.83 -2.96
CA LEU A 79 9.72 1.97 -3.95
C LEU A 79 10.22 2.36 -5.33
N SER A 80 11.28 3.18 -5.41
CA SER A 80 11.86 3.62 -6.69
C SER A 80 12.53 2.48 -7.49
N THR A 81 12.78 1.33 -6.85
CA THR A 81 13.32 0.14 -7.52
C THR A 81 12.25 -0.63 -8.30
N PHE A 82 10.97 -0.39 -8.00
CA PHE A 82 9.86 -1.00 -8.72
C PHE A 82 9.51 -0.19 -9.97
N LYS A 83 9.38 -0.89 -11.09
CA LYS A 83 8.82 -0.31 -12.32
C LYS A 83 7.33 -0.58 -12.35
N PHE A 84 6.54 0.42 -11.98
CA PHE A 84 5.09 0.35 -12.09
C PHE A 84 4.66 0.57 -13.55
N THR A 85 3.78 -0.29 -14.04
CA THR A 85 3.05 -0.06 -15.28
C THR A 85 1.83 0.81 -15.00
N GLU A 86 1.26 1.39 -16.06
CA GLU A 86 -0.02 2.11 -15.96
C GLU A 86 -1.15 1.22 -15.42
N ASN A 87 -1.15 -0.08 -15.75
CA ASN A 87 -2.12 -1.02 -15.20
C ASN A 87 -1.93 -1.28 -13.71
N ASP A 88 -0.68 -1.30 -13.24
CA ASP A 88 -0.37 -1.44 -11.81
C ASP A 88 -0.91 -0.24 -11.04
N ILE A 89 -0.65 0.96 -11.55
CA ILE A 89 -1.10 2.21 -10.94
C ILE A 89 -2.63 2.29 -10.94
N LEU A 90 -3.28 1.99 -12.06
CA LEU A 90 -4.75 1.92 -12.12
C LEU A 90 -5.32 0.89 -11.13
N SER A 91 -4.68 -0.28 -11.02
CA SER A 91 -5.12 -1.33 -10.10
C SER A 91 -4.96 -0.91 -8.64
N LEU A 92 -3.82 -0.30 -8.28
CA LEU A 92 -3.58 0.27 -6.95
C LEU A 92 -4.57 1.40 -6.64
N THR A 93 -4.87 2.27 -7.60
CA THR A 93 -5.88 3.33 -7.43
C THR A 93 -7.27 2.75 -7.21
N ILE A 94 -7.68 1.75 -7.98
CA ILE A 94 -8.99 1.08 -7.79
C ILE A 94 -9.04 0.40 -6.43
N ALA A 95 -7.98 -0.27 -6.01
CA ALA A 95 -7.89 -0.89 -4.70
C ALA A 95 -7.96 0.13 -3.57
N TYR A 96 -7.23 1.24 -3.68
CA TYR A 96 -7.26 2.35 -2.75
C TYR A 96 -8.67 2.95 -2.58
N VAL A 97 -9.37 3.22 -3.69
CA VAL A 97 -10.75 3.73 -3.61
C VAL A 97 -11.70 2.71 -2.97
N ASN A 98 -11.51 1.41 -3.25
CA ASN A 98 -12.36 0.37 -2.70
C ASN A 98 -12.09 0.12 -1.21
N SER A 99 -10.86 0.28 -0.73
CA SER A 99 -10.49 0.13 0.68
C SER A 99 -10.89 1.31 1.56
N MET A 100 -11.08 2.51 0.99
CA MET A 100 -11.55 3.70 1.73
C MET A 100 -12.88 3.56 2.47
N SER A 101 -13.57 2.41 2.43
CA SER A 101 -14.79 2.17 3.21
C SER A 101 -14.60 1.52 4.58
N TYR A 102 -13.39 1.11 4.97
CA TYR A 102 -13.21 0.31 6.18
C TYR A 102 -11.93 0.70 6.96
N ASP A 103 -12.15 1.22 8.17
CA ASP A 103 -11.29 1.74 9.25
C ASP A 103 -10.13 2.73 9.02
N LYS A 104 -10.30 3.83 9.75
CA LYS A 104 -9.39 4.67 10.56
C LYS A 104 -7.90 4.79 10.21
N ALA A 105 -7.18 3.76 9.78
CA ALA A 105 -5.76 3.89 9.45
C ALA A 105 -5.54 4.60 8.09
N ALA A 106 -6.43 4.39 7.11
CA ALA A 106 -6.40 5.15 5.84
C ALA A 106 -7.04 6.54 5.95
N VAL A 107 -7.89 6.75 6.97
CA VAL A 107 -8.61 8.01 7.21
C VAL A 107 -7.71 9.07 7.87
N CYS A 108 -6.64 8.66 8.56
CA CYS A 108 -5.65 9.61 9.09
C CYS A 108 -4.77 10.26 8.01
N LEU A 109 -4.74 9.71 6.79
CA LEU A 109 -3.85 10.16 5.71
C LEU A 109 -4.49 11.13 4.72
N ILE A 110 -5.81 11.03 4.55
CA ILE A 110 -6.57 12.11 3.91
C ILE A 110 -7.05 13.02 5.03
N ASP A 111 -6.11 13.70 5.68
CA ASP A 111 -6.51 14.89 6.39
C ASP A 111 -7.08 15.86 5.34
N ASN A 112 -8.28 16.34 5.63
CA ASN A 112 -9.20 16.90 4.66
C ASN A 112 -8.69 18.28 4.20
N ASN A 113 -7.98 18.37 3.07
CA ASN A 113 -7.95 19.52 2.12
C ASN A 113 -6.79 19.52 1.11
N ASP A 114 -6.00 18.46 0.94
CA ASP A 114 -4.96 18.47 -0.10
C ASP A 114 -5.59 18.29 -1.50
N GLU A 115 -5.97 19.40 -2.12
CA GLU A 115 -6.52 19.48 -3.47
C GLU A 115 -5.65 18.74 -4.50
N GLY A 116 -4.33 18.64 -4.27
CA GLY A 116 -3.39 17.92 -5.12
C GLY A 116 -3.70 16.42 -5.21
N ASN A 117 -3.96 15.77 -4.08
CA ASN A 117 -4.24 14.33 -4.06
C ASN A 117 -5.58 13.97 -4.72
N ILE A 118 -6.58 14.86 -4.60
CA ILE A 118 -7.89 14.70 -5.27
C ILE A 118 -7.75 14.91 -6.78
N GLN A 119 -6.93 15.88 -7.20
CA GLN A 119 -6.66 16.15 -8.62
C GLN A 119 -5.93 14.97 -9.28
N GLU A 120 -4.89 14.40 -8.65
CA GLU A 120 -4.20 13.21 -9.16
C GLU A 120 -5.14 12.01 -9.27
N LEU A 121 -6.05 11.83 -8.30
CA LEU A 121 -7.09 10.78 -8.35
C LEU A 121 -8.06 11.00 -9.53
N TYR A 122 -8.45 12.26 -9.78
CA TYR A 122 -9.31 12.64 -10.91
C TYR A 122 -8.62 12.37 -12.26
N GLU A 123 -7.34 12.70 -12.39
CA GLU A 123 -6.57 12.47 -13.62
C GLU A 123 -6.51 10.97 -13.98
N VAL A 124 -6.24 10.12 -12.99
CA VAL A 124 -6.18 8.65 -13.18
C VAL A 124 -7.56 8.08 -13.52
N LEU A 125 -8.60 8.44 -12.76
CA LEU A 125 -9.91 7.80 -12.87
C LEU A 125 -10.80 8.38 -13.97
N ILE A 126 -10.76 9.70 -14.15
CA ILE A 126 -11.72 10.43 -15.00
C ILE A 126 -11.07 10.81 -16.33
N GLU A 127 -9.83 11.32 -16.30
CA GLU A 127 -9.11 11.65 -17.54
C GLU A 127 -8.43 10.45 -18.18
N LYS A 128 -8.40 9.30 -17.48
CA LYS A 128 -7.68 8.07 -17.88
C LYS A 128 -6.21 8.34 -18.17
N ARG A 129 -5.64 9.35 -17.51
CA ARG A 129 -4.23 9.69 -17.62
C ARG A 129 -3.51 8.95 -16.52
N VAL A 130 -2.82 7.89 -16.90
CA VAL A 130 -1.98 7.15 -15.98
C VAL A 130 -0.53 7.42 -16.37
N SER A 131 0.21 8.07 -15.48
CA SER A 131 1.66 8.15 -15.59
C SER A 131 2.25 6.78 -15.25
N ALA A 132 3.44 6.45 -15.75
CA ALA A 132 4.22 5.33 -15.22
C ALA A 132 4.82 5.65 -13.83
N GLU A 133 4.75 6.90 -13.39
CA GLU A 133 5.15 7.30 -12.05
C GLU A 133 4.00 7.15 -11.06
N LEU A 134 4.28 6.52 -9.92
CA LEU A 134 3.31 6.34 -8.85
C LEU A 134 2.82 7.71 -8.33
N PRO A 135 1.50 7.99 -8.32
CA PRO A 135 0.92 9.20 -7.75
C PRO A 135 1.32 9.43 -6.29
N THR A 136 1.32 10.69 -5.86
CA THR A 136 1.75 11.12 -4.52
C THR A 136 0.94 10.44 -3.44
N TYR A 137 -0.39 10.40 -3.58
CA TYR A 137 -1.27 9.76 -2.60
C TYR A 137 -1.00 8.26 -2.45
N LEU A 138 -0.73 7.54 -3.56
CA LEU A 138 -0.36 6.12 -3.49
C LEU A 138 1.01 5.94 -2.85
N LYS A 139 2.00 6.77 -3.22
CA LYS A 139 3.34 6.76 -2.59
C LYS A 139 3.24 6.90 -1.08
N VAL A 140 2.46 7.88 -0.60
CA VAL A 140 2.25 8.12 0.84
C VAL A 140 1.67 6.86 1.49
N VAL A 141 0.56 6.34 0.97
CA VAL A 141 -0.11 5.16 1.53
C VAL A 141 0.81 3.93 1.58
N LEU A 142 1.57 3.67 0.51
CA LEU A 142 2.52 2.56 0.49
C LEU A 142 3.61 2.73 1.55
N VAL A 143 4.17 3.93 1.70
CA VAL A 143 5.20 4.23 2.71
C VAL A 143 4.68 3.97 4.12
N GLU A 144 3.47 4.44 4.43
CA GLU A 144 2.91 4.27 5.78
C GLU A 144 2.53 2.82 6.05
N SER A 145 1.93 2.15 5.07
CA SER A 145 1.57 0.73 5.18
C SER A 145 2.79 -0.14 5.47
N MET A 146 3.93 0.14 4.82
CA MET A 146 5.17 -0.59 5.01
C MET A 146 5.75 -0.34 6.41
N ALA A 147 5.75 0.91 6.88
CA ALA A 147 6.25 1.24 8.21
C ALA A 147 5.42 0.57 9.31
N MET A 148 4.09 0.58 9.17
CA MET A 148 3.19 -0.12 10.10
C MET A 148 3.41 -1.64 10.04
N PHE A 149 3.46 -2.22 8.85
CA PHE A 149 3.71 -3.65 8.67
C PHE A 149 5.01 -4.09 9.35
N CYS A 150 6.09 -3.32 9.18
CA CYS A 150 7.35 -3.63 9.84
C CYS A 150 7.23 -3.59 11.37
N ALA A 151 6.44 -2.68 11.94
CA ALA A 151 6.31 -2.52 13.39
C ALA A 151 5.61 -3.70 14.10
N GLU A 152 4.84 -4.52 13.37
CA GLU A 152 4.10 -5.64 13.95
C GLU A 152 4.98 -6.83 14.37
N PHE A 153 6.25 -6.84 13.96
CA PHE A 153 7.15 -7.96 14.19
C PHE A 153 8.07 -7.73 15.38
N ASP A 154 8.19 -8.71 16.27
CA ASP A 154 9.24 -8.75 17.28
C ASP A 154 10.51 -9.40 16.68
N ILE A 155 11.52 -8.57 16.37
CA ILE A 155 12.83 -9.03 15.89
C ILE A 155 13.91 -9.00 16.97
N SER A 156 13.56 -8.95 18.26
CA SER A 156 14.53 -8.91 19.37
C SER A 156 15.54 -10.06 19.36
N ARG A 157 15.20 -11.17 18.69
CA ARG A 157 16.06 -12.35 18.48
C ARG A 157 16.85 -12.33 17.16
N GLY A 158 16.74 -11.25 16.39
CA GLY A 158 17.35 -11.10 15.05
C GLY A 158 16.72 -11.98 13.97
N LEU A 159 15.53 -12.52 14.22
CA LEU A 159 14.82 -13.44 13.31
C LEU A 159 13.41 -12.93 13.06
N LEU A 160 12.86 -13.33 11.91
CA LEU A 160 11.47 -13.12 11.53
C LEU A 160 10.77 -14.48 11.57
N ASP A 161 9.61 -14.56 12.23
CA ASP A 161 8.78 -15.75 12.18
C ASP A 161 8.03 -15.79 10.83
N ASN A 162 8.37 -16.77 9.99
CA ASN A 162 7.79 -16.92 8.66
C ASN A 162 6.29 -17.26 8.72
N GLU A 163 5.81 -17.98 9.73
CA GLU A 163 4.39 -18.30 9.87
C GLU A 163 3.61 -17.02 10.16
N TYR A 164 4.07 -16.24 11.15
CA TYR A 164 3.45 -14.95 11.49
C TYR A 164 3.55 -13.93 10.34
N PHE A 165 4.65 -13.94 9.58
CA PHE A 165 4.80 -13.10 8.39
C PHE A 165 3.77 -13.42 7.31
N ILE A 166 3.57 -14.72 7.03
CA ILE A 166 2.57 -15.18 6.06
C ILE A 166 1.16 -14.78 6.50
N ASP A 167 0.86 -14.85 7.81
CA ASP A 167 -0.44 -14.49 8.36
C ASP A 167 -0.72 -12.97 8.30
N LEU A 168 0.31 -12.14 8.48
CA LEU A 168 0.17 -10.68 8.40
C LEU A 168 0.15 -10.13 6.97
N LEU A 169 0.76 -10.83 6.01
CA LEU A 169 0.78 -10.40 4.59
C LEU A 169 -0.64 -10.05 4.09
N PRO A 170 -1.66 -10.92 4.19
CA PRO A 170 -3.02 -10.60 3.78
C PRO A 170 -3.57 -9.32 4.41
N VAL A 171 -3.36 -9.11 5.71
CA VAL A 171 -3.92 -7.96 6.46
C VAL A 171 -3.47 -6.63 5.88
N TYR A 172 -2.20 -6.54 5.48
CA TYR A 172 -1.61 -5.32 4.92
C TYR A 172 -1.72 -5.28 3.38
N CYS A 173 -1.84 -6.44 2.71
CA CYS A 173 -2.02 -6.53 1.25
C CYS A 173 -3.46 -6.26 0.79
N THR A 174 -4.45 -6.56 1.63
CA THR A 174 -5.76 -5.92 1.49
C THR A 174 -5.62 -4.59 2.19
N PHE A 175 -5.58 -3.48 1.48
CA PHE A 175 -5.54 -2.15 2.10
C PHE A 175 -6.66 -2.07 3.16
N ASN A 176 -6.28 -2.27 4.42
CA ASN A 176 -7.06 -2.45 5.66
C ASN A 176 -8.25 -3.45 5.65
N ASN A 177 -8.01 -4.67 6.13
CA ASN A 177 -9.05 -5.51 6.71
C ASN A 177 -9.35 -5.10 8.16
N CYS A 178 -10.50 -4.46 8.39
CA CYS A 178 -11.12 -4.32 9.71
C CYS A 178 -11.52 -5.68 10.29
N ASN A 179 -11.35 -5.83 11.59
CA ASN A 179 -12.30 -6.60 12.40
C ASN A 179 -13.35 -5.64 12.95
#